data_AF-A0A957C599-F1
#
_entry.id   AF-A0A957C599-F1
#
_cell.length_a   1.000
_cell.length_b   1.000
_cell.length_c   1.000
_cell.angle_alpha   90.00
_cell.angle_beta   90.00
_cell.angle_gamma   90.00
#
_symmetry.space_group_name_H-M   'P 1'
#
loop_
_entity.id
_entity.type
_entity.pdbx_description
1 polymer ?
#
loop_
_entity_poly.entity_id
_entity_poly.type
_entity_poly.pdbx_seq_one_letter_code
_entity_poly.pdbx_strand_id
1 'polypeptide(L)'
;PLGNAVGNALEVKESIETLCGNGPADLVEHCLVIAGYMLRLAGRGERWTNEDQVRELLMEKLNNGEAFERFREMVSTQGGDLSMVDDPSLLPQAKFQKTLHASETGSVSQVAADHVAQAALILGAGRMRKEDAIDHAVGVEVFVHVGDAVQQGQEIARIYANDETTLQDAQQEVLKAIQINNEAVDALPLFYGVIEG
;
A
#
# COMPACT_ATOMS: atom_id res chain seq x y z
N PRO A 1 -1.50 -7.75 -0.79
CA PRO A 1 -0.36 -6.81 -0.77
C PRO A 1 -0.29 -6.16 0.62
N LEU A 2 0.82 -5.52 1.00
CA LEU A 2 0.82 -4.64 2.18
C LEU A 2 0.21 -3.30 1.76
N GLY A 3 -0.70 -2.76 2.56
CA GLY A 3 -1.49 -1.60 2.15
C GLY A 3 -2.40 -1.91 0.97
N ASN A 4 -2.94 -0.86 0.33
CA ASN A 4 -3.86 -1.01 -0.78
C ASN A 4 -3.17 -0.76 -2.13
N ALA A 5 -2.19 0.15 -2.17
CA ALA A 5 -1.61 0.64 -3.42
C ALA A 5 -0.43 -0.20 -3.93
N VAL A 6 -0.42 -0.51 -5.23
CA VAL A 6 0.71 -1.10 -5.95
C VAL A 6 0.96 -0.29 -7.22
N GLY A 7 2.10 0.40 -7.29
CA GLY A 7 2.46 1.29 -8.39
C GLY A 7 3.63 2.23 -8.05
N ASN A 8 3.50 3.52 -8.39
CA ASN A 8 4.47 4.53 -7.94
C ASN A 8 3.77 5.75 -7.33
N ALA A 9 3.05 6.55 -8.13
CA ALA A 9 2.33 7.69 -7.62
C ALA A 9 1.26 7.29 -6.60
N LEU A 10 0.60 6.14 -6.84
CA LEU A 10 -0.38 5.56 -5.90
C LEU A 10 0.26 5.24 -4.54
N GLU A 11 1.45 4.64 -4.51
CA GLU A 11 2.15 4.30 -3.26
C GLU A 11 2.66 5.56 -2.53
N VAL A 12 3.11 6.58 -3.27
CA VAL A 12 3.47 7.87 -2.68
C VAL A 12 2.25 8.55 -2.06
N LYS A 13 1.10 8.52 -2.75
CA LYS A 13 -0.17 9.03 -2.23
C LYS A 13 -0.58 8.29 -0.95
N GLU A 14 -0.57 6.96 -0.96
CA GLU A 14 -0.90 6.15 0.22
C GLU A 14 0.06 6.42 1.39
N SER A 15 1.34 6.64 1.11
CA SER A 15 2.34 7.02 2.11
C SER A 15 2.02 8.39 2.74
N ILE A 16 1.65 9.38 1.92
CA ILE A 16 1.24 10.71 2.40
C ILE A 16 -0.04 10.61 3.23
N GLU A 17 -1.05 9.87 2.76
CA GLU A 17 -2.30 9.65 3.48
C GLU A 17 -2.05 8.96 4.83
N THR A 18 -1.15 7.98 4.86
CA THR A 18 -0.70 7.29 6.08
C THR A 18 -0.05 8.26 7.07
N LEU A 19 0.87 9.11 6.61
CA LEU A 19 1.53 10.12 7.45
C LEU A 19 0.55 11.18 7.99
N CYS A 20 -0.57 11.37 7.32
CA CYS A 20 -1.67 12.24 7.72
C CYS A 20 -2.77 11.51 8.53
N GLY A 21 -2.54 10.25 8.93
CA GLY A 21 -3.46 9.47 9.77
C GLY A 21 -4.63 8.79 9.04
N ASN A 22 -4.60 8.73 7.71
CA ASN A 22 -5.67 8.17 6.87
C ASN A 22 -5.22 6.93 6.06
N GLY A 23 -4.14 6.26 6.49
CA GLY A 23 -3.56 5.11 5.79
C GLY A 23 -4.25 3.77 6.09
N PRO A 24 -3.96 2.72 5.30
CA PRO A 24 -4.38 1.35 5.60
C PRO A 24 -3.86 0.88 6.96
N ALA A 25 -4.70 0.17 7.72
CA ALA A 25 -4.39 -0.22 9.09
C ALA A 25 -3.21 -1.20 9.19
N ASP A 26 -3.07 -2.11 8.21
CA ASP A 26 -1.97 -3.07 8.12
C ASP A 26 -0.64 -2.37 7.82
N LEU A 27 -0.64 -1.38 6.93
CA LEU A 27 0.54 -0.55 6.63
C LEU A 27 0.97 0.27 7.85
N VAL A 28 0.02 0.94 8.51
CA VAL A 28 0.29 1.70 9.74
C VAL A 28 0.91 0.78 10.79
N GLU A 29 0.29 -0.36 11.06
CA GLU A 29 0.79 -1.33 12.03
C GLU A 29 2.19 -1.82 11.66
N HIS A 30 2.41 -2.11 10.37
CA HIS A 30 3.70 -2.55 9.88
C HIS A 30 4.80 -1.51 10.14
N CYS A 31 4.54 -0.26 9.77
CA CYS A 31 5.48 0.85 9.98
C CYS A 31 5.80 1.08 11.46
N LEU A 32 4.80 1.03 12.34
CA LEU A 32 5.01 1.23 13.79
C LEU A 32 5.91 0.17 14.41
N VAL A 33 5.67 -1.11 14.08
CA VAL A 33 6.48 -2.22 14.59
C VAL A 33 7.93 -2.11 14.12
N ILE A 34 8.15 -1.88 12.81
CA ILE A 34 9.50 -1.74 12.25
C ILE A 34 10.21 -0.52 12.83
N ALA A 35 9.54 0.64 12.93
CA ALA A 35 10.11 1.84 13.52
C ALA A 35 10.47 1.64 15.01
N GLY A 36 9.68 0.84 15.75
CA GLY A 36 9.99 0.48 17.13
C GLY A 36 11.32 -0.27 17.26
N TYR A 37 11.55 -1.28 16.40
CA TYR A 37 12.84 -1.97 16.33
C TYR A 37 13.98 -1.05 15.93
N MET A 38 13.76 -0.15 14.96
CA MET A 38 14.77 0.83 14.55
C MET A 38 15.17 1.76 15.70
N LEU A 39 14.20 2.23 16.50
CA LEU A 39 14.48 3.05 17.68
C LEU A 39 15.28 2.29 18.73
N ARG A 40 14.90 1.05 19.04
CA ARG A 40 15.64 0.20 19.99
C ARG A 40 17.10 -0.02 19.55
N LEU A 41 17.33 -0.26 18.26
CA LEU A 41 18.67 -0.38 17.67
C LEU A 41 19.46 0.92 17.75
N ALA A 42 18.84 2.05 17.39
CA ALA A 42 19.47 3.37 17.51
C ALA A 42 19.82 3.72 18.96
N GLY A 43 19.00 3.25 19.91
CA GLY A 43 19.23 3.32 21.34
C GLY A 43 20.26 2.33 21.88
N ARG A 44 20.85 1.49 21.02
CA ARG A 44 21.82 0.43 21.39
C ARG A 44 21.30 -0.53 22.46
N GLY A 45 19.98 -0.73 22.49
CA GLY A 45 19.32 -1.52 23.54
C GLY A 45 19.26 -0.85 24.92
N GLU A 46 19.70 0.39 25.06
CA GLU A 46 19.67 1.15 26.32
C GLU A 46 18.51 2.15 26.37
N ARG A 47 18.02 2.57 25.20
CA ARG A 47 16.86 3.47 25.04
C ARG A 47 15.78 2.77 24.22
N TRP A 48 14.53 3.22 24.38
CA TRP A 48 13.38 2.68 23.65
C TRP A 48 13.23 1.16 23.88
N THR A 49 13.35 0.75 25.15
CA THR A 49 13.32 -0.65 25.58
C THR A 49 11.94 -1.15 26.00
N ASN A 50 11.00 -0.23 26.27
CA ASN A 50 9.61 -0.56 26.57
C ASN A 50 8.77 -0.39 25.30
N GLU A 51 8.24 -1.49 24.78
CA GLU A 51 7.53 -1.53 23.50
C GLU A 51 6.26 -0.68 23.50
N ASP A 52 5.47 -0.70 24.59
CA ASP A 52 4.24 0.10 24.71
C ASP A 52 4.54 1.60 24.65
N GLN A 53 5.56 2.06 25.41
CA GLN A 53 5.98 3.47 25.40
C GLN A 53 6.54 3.90 24.04
N VAL A 54 7.24 3.00 23.35
CA VAL A 54 7.77 3.27 22.01
C VAL A 54 6.63 3.39 21.01
N ARG A 55 5.64 2.50 21.09
CA ARG A 55 4.46 2.54 20.24
C ARG A 55 3.66 3.82 20.47
N GLU A 56 3.40 4.20 21.72
CA GLU A 56 2.73 5.45 22.06
C GLU A 56 3.46 6.66 21.50
N LEU A 57 4.79 6.72 21.64
CA LEU A 57 5.62 7.78 21.07
C LEU A 57 5.49 7.84 19.54
N LEU A 58 5.58 6.72 18.84
CA LEU A 58 5.49 6.68 17.38
C LEU A 58 4.10 7.10 16.89
N MET A 59 3.05 6.64 17.56
CA MET A 59 1.67 7.05 17.30
C MET A 59 1.46 8.55 17.54
N GLU A 60 2.05 9.10 18.60
CA GLU A 60 2.01 10.55 18.85
C GLU A 60 2.63 11.33 17.68
N LYS A 61 3.80 10.91 17.19
CA LYS A 61 4.48 11.55 16.06
C LYS A 61 3.72 11.47 14.75
N LEU A 62 2.96 10.40 14.55
CA LEU A 62 2.05 10.27 13.40
C LEU A 62 0.88 11.24 13.55
N ASN A 63 0.20 11.21 14.70
CA ASN A 63 -1.04 11.95 14.93
C ASN A 63 -0.86 13.46 15.07
N ASN A 64 0.32 13.91 15.52
CA ASN A 64 0.60 15.33 15.73
C ASN A 64 1.20 16.03 14.50
N GLY A 65 1.37 15.31 13.39
CA GLY A 65 1.89 15.84 12.12
C GLY A 65 3.41 15.96 12.02
N GLU A 66 4.17 15.67 13.09
CA GLU A 66 5.64 15.73 13.04
C GLU A 66 6.21 14.74 12.00
N ALA A 67 5.62 13.55 11.85
CA ALA A 67 6.04 12.58 10.84
C ALA A 67 5.85 13.11 9.41
N PHE A 68 4.70 13.75 9.13
CA PHE A 68 4.42 14.37 7.84
C PHE A 68 5.37 15.53 7.54
N GLU A 69 5.64 16.41 8.53
CA GLU A 69 6.59 17.51 8.35
C GLU A 69 8.02 17.01 8.08
N ARG A 70 8.43 15.89 8.69
CA ARG A 70 9.73 15.25 8.38
C ARG A 70 9.78 14.69 6.96
N PHE A 71 8.68 14.14 6.47
CA PHE A 71 8.59 13.72 5.06
C PHE A 71 8.72 14.92 4.11
N ARG A 72 8.03 16.04 4.38
CA ARG A 72 8.16 17.29 3.60
C ARG A 72 9.60 17.83 3.62
N GLU A 73 10.25 17.86 4.79
CA GLU A 73 11.66 18.26 4.91
C GLU A 73 12.57 17.35 4.07
N MET A 74 12.36 16.03 4.12
CA MET A 74 13.12 15.06 3.34
C MET A 74 12.95 15.28 1.82
N VAL A 75 11.72 15.51 1.35
CA VAL A 75 11.41 15.74 -0.07
C VAL A 75 12.06 17.04 -0.55
N SER A 76 11.87 18.14 0.17
CA SER A 76 12.45 19.44 -0.21
C SER A 76 13.98 19.45 -0.20
N THR A 77 14.60 18.75 0.75
CA THR A 77 16.07 18.63 0.83
C THR A 77 16.66 17.90 -0.39
N GLN A 78 15.89 17.05 -1.05
CA GLN A 78 16.28 16.35 -2.27
C GLN A 78 15.81 17.05 -3.56
N GLY A 79 15.26 18.27 -3.45
CA GLY A 79 14.78 19.06 -4.60
C GLY A 79 13.42 18.63 -5.15
N GLY A 80 12.64 17.85 -4.38
CA GLY A 80 11.28 17.48 -4.76
C GLY A 80 10.29 18.64 -4.63
N ASP A 81 9.16 18.52 -5.34
CA ASP A 81 8.08 19.50 -5.34
C ASP A 81 7.14 19.28 -4.15
N LEU A 82 7.14 20.21 -3.20
CA LEU A 82 6.26 20.14 -2.02
C LEU A 82 4.79 20.32 -2.37
N SER A 83 4.44 20.94 -3.50
CA SER A 83 3.03 21.07 -3.88
C SER A 83 2.37 19.71 -4.10
N MET A 84 3.10 18.71 -4.60
CA MET A 84 2.62 17.34 -4.76
C MET A 84 2.53 16.57 -3.43
N VAL A 85 3.26 17.01 -2.41
CA VAL A 85 3.18 16.43 -1.06
C VAL A 85 1.98 17.02 -0.31
N ASP A 86 1.80 18.33 -0.42
CA ASP A 86 0.72 19.07 0.23
C ASP A 86 -0.64 18.81 -0.46
N ASP A 87 -0.64 18.56 -1.76
CA ASP A 87 -1.78 18.12 -2.56
C ASP A 87 -1.43 16.90 -3.43
N PRO A 88 -1.64 15.67 -2.92
CA PRO A 88 -1.37 14.43 -3.65
C PRO A 88 -2.16 14.27 -4.95
N SER A 89 -3.20 15.07 -5.20
CA SER A 89 -3.93 15.04 -6.48
C SER A 89 -3.09 15.58 -7.65
N LEU A 90 -2.01 16.32 -7.36
CA LEU A 90 -1.05 16.81 -8.34
C LEU A 90 -0.01 15.76 -8.77
N LEU A 91 0.06 14.62 -8.09
CA LEU A 91 0.87 13.48 -8.52
C LEU A 91 0.40 12.98 -9.90
N PRO A 92 1.26 12.32 -10.70
CA PRO A 92 0.88 11.76 -12.00
C PRO A 92 -0.42 10.95 -11.95
N GLN A 93 -1.39 11.31 -12.80
CA GLN A 93 -2.72 10.68 -12.86
C GLN A 93 -2.89 9.87 -14.14
N ALA A 94 -3.43 8.66 -14.02
CA ALA A 94 -3.79 7.83 -15.16
C ALA A 94 -5.08 8.33 -15.84
N LYS A 95 -5.16 8.15 -17.16
CA LYS A 95 -6.33 8.56 -17.96
C LYS A 95 -7.57 7.72 -17.70
N PHE A 96 -7.38 6.44 -17.44
CA PHE A 96 -8.46 5.48 -17.24
C PHE A 96 -8.42 4.92 -15.82
N GLN A 97 -9.60 4.77 -15.24
CA GLN A 97 -9.81 4.09 -13.98
C GLN A 97 -10.90 3.04 -14.15
N LYS A 98 -10.63 1.82 -13.69
CA LYS A 98 -11.60 0.71 -13.73
C LYS A 98 -11.73 0.08 -12.36
N THR A 99 -12.88 0.28 -11.73
CA THR A 99 -13.26 -0.42 -10.50
C THR A 99 -13.71 -1.84 -10.82
N LEU A 100 -13.16 -2.80 -10.07
CA LEU A 100 -13.59 -4.20 -10.06
C LEU A 100 -14.44 -4.46 -8.81
N HIS A 101 -15.46 -5.29 -8.99
CA HIS A 101 -16.41 -5.62 -7.93
C HIS A 101 -16.42 -7.12 -7.70
N ALA A 102 -16.72 -7.54 -6.47
CA ALA A 102 -16.92 -8.93 -6.11
C ALA A 102 -18.05 -9.56 -6.95
N SER A 103 -17.77 -10.69 -7.59
CA SER A 103 -18.76 -11.42 -8.40
C SER A 103 -19.81 -12.13 -7.56
N GLU A 104 -19.49 -12.42 -6.29
CA GLU A 104 -20.33 -13.14 -5.34
C GLU A 104 -20.08 -12.67 -3.91
N THR A 105 -20.99 -13.03 -3.00
CA THR A 105 -20.86 -12.80 -1.57
C THR A 105 -20.08 -13.95 -0.94
N GLY A 106 -19.11 -13.65 -0.08
CA GLY A 106 -18.31 -14.67 0.60
C GLY A 106 -17.20 -14.08 1.46
N SER A 107 -16.17 -14.88 1.73
CA SER A 107 -14.94 -14.44 2.40
C SER A 107 -13.76 -14.55 1.44
N VAL A 108 -12.89 -13.53 1.44
CA VAL A 108 -11.69 -13.50 0.60
C VAL A 108 -10.71 -14.55 1.10
N SER A 109 -10.50 -15.58 0.30
CA SER A 109 -9.63 -16.70 0.63
C SER A 109 -8.19 -16.50 0.16
N GLN A 110 -8.01 -15.65 -0.85
CA GLN A 110 -6.70 -15.38 -1.42
C GLN A 110 -6.62 -13.97 -2.01
N VAL A 111 -5.47 -13.32 -1.82
CA VAL A 111 -5.04 -12.14 -2.57
C VAL A 111 -3.59 -12.37 -3.02
N ALA A 112 -3.40 -12.91 -4.22
CA ALA A 112 -2.09 -13.29 -4.74
C ALA A 112 -1.29 -12.06 -5.19
N ALA A 113 -0.28 -11.70 -4.38
CA ALA A 113 0.49 -10.47 -4.59
C ALA A 113 1.31 -10.48 -5.89
N ASP A 114 1.73 -11.64 -6.38
CA ASP A 114 2.44 -11.81 -7.65
C ASP A 114 1.56 -11.45 -8.85
N HIS A 115 0.28 -11.87 -8.85
CA HIS A 115 -0.68 -11.47 -9.87
C HIS A 115 -0.99 -9.97 -9.84
N VAL A 116 -1.11 -9.36 -8.66
CA VAL A 116 -1.28 -7.90 -8.53
C VAL A 116 -0.05 -7.17 -9.06
N ALA A 117 1.16 -7.62 -8.71
CA ALA A 117 2.41 -7.05 -9.22
C ALA A 117 2.54 -7.21 -10.74
N GLN A 118 2.13 -8.36 -11.28
CA GLN A 118 2.11 -8.60 -12.73
C GLN A 118 1.13 -7.67 -13.43
N ALA A 119 -0.05 -7.42 -12.85
CA ALA A 119 -1.00 -6.44 -13.37
C ALA A 119 -0.38 -5.03 -13.42
N ALA A 120 0.25 -4.59 -12.32
CA ALA A 120 0.94 -3.30 -12.28
C ALA A 120 2.07 -3.20 -13.33
N LEU A 121 2.82 -4.29 -13.54
CA LEU A 121 3.87 -4.37 -14.55
C LEU A 121 3.32 -4.28 -15.98
N ILE A 122 2.22 -4.96 -16.28
CA ILE A 122 1.52 -4.87 -17.58
C ILE A 122 1.09 -3.44 -17.88
N LEU A 123 0.64 -2.72 -16.85
CA LEU A 123 0.21 -1.33 -17.00
C LEU A 123 1.37 -0.37 -17.27
N GLY A 124 2.60 -0.73 -16.89
CA GLY A 124 3.81 0.07 -17.05
C GLY A 124 4.36 0.66 -15.74
N ALA A 125 3.87 0.23 -14.57
CA ALA A 125 4.37 0.69 -13.26
C ALA A 125 5.76 0.14 -12.91
N GLY A 126 6.29 -0.77 -13.74
CA GLY A 126 7.58 -1.41 -13.55
C GLY A 126 8.30 -1.62 -14.88
N ARG A 127 9.48 -2.23 -14.80
CA ARG A 127 10.35 -2.48 -15.94
C ARG A 127 10.36 -3.97 -16.29
N MET A 128 10.04 -4.31 -17.54
CA MET A 128 10.26 -5.67 -18.06
C MET A 128 11.74 -5.89 -18.40
N ARG A 129 12.38 -4.85 -18.94
CA ARG A 129 13.81 -4.76 -19.22
C ARG A 129 14.37 -3.51 -18.54
N LYS A 130 15.65 -3.53 -18.21
CA LYS A 130 16.32 -2.48 -17.43
C LYS A 130 16.16 -1.08 -18.05
N GLU A 131 16.04 -1.01 -19.38
CA GLU A 131 15.99 0.20 -20.18
C GLU A 131 14.56 0.75 -20.36
N ASP A 132 13.54 0.01 -19.94
CA ASP A 132 12.15 0.42 -20.13
C ASP A 132 11.82 1.67 -19.31
N ALA A 133 11.03 2.56 -19.90
CA ALA A 133 10.44 3.69 -19.19
C ALA A 133 9.37 3.18 -18.21
N ILE A 134 9.22 3.87 -17.09
CA ILE A 134 8.15 3.62 -16.12
C ILE A 134 7.09 4.69 -16.33
N ASP A 135 5.83 4.26 -16.36
CA ASP A 135 4.70 5.15 -16.20
C ASP A 135 4.35 5.23 -14.71
N HIS A 136 4.60 6.38 -14.09
CA HIS A 136 4.40 6.55 -12.65
C HIS A 136 2.93 6.71 -12.25
N ALA A 137 2.04 6.94 -13.21
CA ALA A 137 0.64 7.26 -12.95
C ALA A 137 -0.26 6.02 -12.86
N VAL A 138 0.23 4.87 -13.35
CA VAL A 138 -0.53 3.63 -13.46
C VAL A 138 -0.27 2.70 -12.28
N GLY A 139 -1.16 1.72 -12.09
CA GLY A 139 -1.04 0.74 -11.03
C GLY A 139 -2.39 0.15 -10.63
N VAL A 140 -2.41 -0.51 -9.47
CA VAL A 140 -3.59 -1.19 -8.92
C VAL A 140 -3.74 -0.81 -7.46
N GLU A 141 -4.95 -0.47 -7.05
CA GLU A 141 -5.35 -0.47 -5.64
C GLU A 141 -6.18 -1.73 -5.36
N VAL A 142 -5.89 -2.43 -4.26
CA VAL A 142 -6.65 -3.59 -3.78
C VAL A 142 -7.26 -3.21 -2.43
N PHE A 143 -8.57 -3.36 -2.30
CA PHE A 143 -9.32 -2.87 -1.12
C PHE A 143 -9.75 -4.00 -0.16
N VAL A 144 -9.30 -5.22 -0.42
CA VAL A 144 -9.67 -6.41 0.36
C VAL A 144 -8.44 -7.24 0.70
N HIS A 145 -8.48 -7.88 1.86
CA HIS A 145 -7.45 -8.73 2.42
C HIS A 145 -7.99 -10.13 2.67
N VAL A 146 -7.09 -11.11 2.81
CA VAL A 146 -7.49 -12.47 3.17
C VAL A 146 -8.21 -12.46 4.52
N GLY A 147 -9.38 -13.07 4.56
CA GLY A 147 -10.28 -13.11 5.72
C GLY A 147 -11.39 -12.05 5.70
N ASP A 148 -11.31 -11.05 4.82
CA ASP A 148 -12.37 -10.05 4.70
C ASP A 148 -13.67 -10.68 4.18
N ALA A 149 -14.80 -10.30 4.77
CA ALA A 149 -16.11 -10.61 4.22
C ALA A 149 -16.48 -9.59 3.15
N VAL A 150 -16.98 -10.07 2.01
CA VAL A 150 -17.36 -9.25 0.86
C VAL A 150 -18.78 -9.59 0.40
N GLN A 151 -19.51 -8.58 -0.07
CA GLN A 151 -20.81 -8.76 -0.71
C GLN A 151 -20.69 -8.71 -2.23
N GLN A 152 -21.54 -9.45 -2.94
CA GLN A 152 -21.66 -9.32 -4.39
C GLN A 152 -21.86 -7.85 -4.78
N GLY A 153 -21.04 -7.35 -5.69
CA GLY A 153 -21.05 -5.96 -6.14
C GLY A 153 -20.26 -4.97 -5.26
N GLN A 154 -19.63 -5.42 -4.17
CA GLN A 154 -18.70 -4.60 -3.39
C GLN A 154 -17.42 -4.32 -4.19
N GLU A 155 -16.87 -3.10 -4.10
CA GLU A 155 -15.56 -2.78 -4.70
C GLU A 155 -14.45 -3.62 -4.04
N ILE A 156 -13.62 -4.27 -4.86
CA ILE A 156 -12.51 -5.11 -4.37
C ILE A 156 -11.14 -4.63 -4.85
N ALA A 157 -11.09 -3.93 -5.98
CA ALA A 157 -9.87 -3.38 -6.53
C ALA A 157 -10.19 -2.26 -7.53
N ARG A 158 -9.20 -1.42 -7.82
CA ARG A 158 -9.27 -0.41 -8.88
C ARG A 158 -7.98 -0.39 -9.68
N ILE A 159 -8.12 -0.33 -11.00
CA ILE A 159 -6.99 -0.32 -11.94
C ILE A 159 -6.86 1.07 -12.53
N TYR A 160 -5.63 1.58 -12.57
CA TYR A 160 -5.25 2.88 -13.12
C TYR A 160 -4.38 2.64 -14.37
N ALA A 161 -4.86 3.07 -15.55
CA ALA A 161 -4.22 2.76 -16.82
C ALA A 161 -4.17 3.97 -17.76
N ASN A 162 -3.19 3.98 -18.66
CA ASN A 162 -3.07 4.97 -19.73
C ASN A 162 -3.35 4.42 -21.14
N ASP A 163 -3.57 3.10 -21.25
CA ASP A 163 -3.90 2.38 -22.47
C ASP A 163 -5.05 1.39 -22.22
N GLU A 164 -6.00 1.29 -23.16
CA GLU A 164 -7.18 0.41 -23.02
C GLU A 164 -6.84 -1.07 -23.14
N THR A 165 -5.80 -1.43 -23.90
CA THR A 165 -5.39 -2.82 -24.10
C THR A 165 -4.73 -3.35 -22.83
N THR A 166 -3.76 -2.61 -22.29
CA THR A 166 -3.10 -2.99 -21.03
C THR A 166 -4.06 -2.98 -19.84
N LEU A 167 -5.09 -2.11 -19.86
CA LEU A 167 -6.17 -2.13 -18.88
C LEU A 167 -6.92 -3.46 -18.88
N GLN A 168 -7.27 -4.00 -20.05
CA GLN A 168 -7.98 -5.28 -20.18
C GLN A 168 -7.10 -6.44 -19.70
N ASP A 169 -5.82 -6.45 -20.08
CA ASP A 169 -4.87 -7.49 -19.68
C ASP A 169 -4.63 -7.46 -18.16
N ALA A 170 -4.42 -6.28 -17.58
CA ALA A 170 -4.27 -6.10 -16.14
C ALA A 170 -5.53 -6.51 -15.37
N GLN A 171 -6.72 -6.23 -15.90
CA GLN A 171 -7.97 -6.69 -15.30
C GLN A 171 -8.02 -8.22 -15.16
N GLN A 172 -7.55 -8.97 -16.16
CA GLN A 172 -7.52 -10.43 -16.06
C GLN A 172 -6.56 -10.90 -14.96
N GLU A 173 -5.41 -10.25 -14.80
CA GLU A 173 -4.47 -10.59 -13.73
C GLU A 173 -5.00 -10.26 -12.34
N VAL A 174 -5.64 -9.09 -12.15
CA VAL A 174 -6.24 -8.75 -10.85
C VAL A 174 -7.39 -9.71 -10.48
N LEU A 175 -8.20 -10.14 -11.45
CA LEU A 175 -9.26 -11.12 -11.20
C LEU A 175 -8.71 -12.51 -10.83
N LYS A 176 -7.54 -12.90 -11.34
CA LYS A 176 -6.85 -14.13 -10.90
C LYS A 176 -6.28 -14.00 -9.49
N ALA A 177 -5.92 -12.78 -9.08
CA ALA A 177 -5.31 -12.53 -7.78
C ALA A 177 -6.28 -12.77 -6.62
N ILE A 178 -7.56 -12.41 -6.79
CA ILE A 178 -8.55 -12.40 -5.70
C ILE A 178 -9.47 -13.61 -5.82
N GLN A 179 -9.51 -14.45 -4.77
CA GLN A 179 -10.45 -15.56 -4.67
C GLN A 179 -11.41 -15.34 -3.51
N ILE A 180 -12.69 -15.66 -3.74
CA ILE A 180 -13.77 -15.54 -2.76
C ILE A 180 -14.35 -16.95 -2.57
N ASN A 181 -14.47 -17.38 -1.32
CA ASN A 181 -15.07 -18.66 -0.95
C ASN A 181 -16.36 -18.43 -0.14
N ASN A 182 -17.23 -19.44 -0.14
CA ASN A 182 -18.47 -19.42 0.66
C ASN A 182 -18.25 -19.68 2.15
N GLU A 183 -17.11 -20.27 2.53
CA GLU A 183 -16.74 -20.53 3.92
C GLU A 183 -15.92 -19.38 4.49
N ALA A 184 -16.05 -19.14 5.79
CA ALA A 184 -15.25 -18.13 6.48
C ALA A 184 -13.77 -18.51 6.45
N VAL A 185 -12.90 -17.53 6.14
CA VAL A 185 -11.45 -17.68 6.14
C VAL A 185 -10.88 -16.80 7.24
N ASP A 186 -9.94 -17.33 8.03
CA ASP A 186 -9.25 -16.54 9.03
C ASP A 186 -8.24 -15.59 8.37
N ALA A 187 -8.14 -14.38 8.91
CA ALA A 187 -7.12 -13.42 8.48
C ALA A 187 -5.71 -13.98 8.73
N LEU A 188 -4.80 -13.70 7.79
CA LEU A 188 -3.39 -14.06 7.95
C LEU A 188 -2.72 -13.12 8.97
N PRO A 189 -1.77 -13.61 9.78
CA PRO A 189 -1.04 -12.74 10.69
C PRO A 189 -0.15 -11.77 9.90
N LEU A 190 -0.17 -10.48 10.26
CA LEU A 190 0.71 -9.47 9.68
C LEU A 190 2.20 -9.75 10.00
N PHE A 191 2.47 -10.34 11.16
CA PHE A 191 3.80 -10.74 11.63
C PHE A 191 3.79 -12.19 12.08
N TYR A 192 4.66 -13.02 11.51
CA TYR A 192 4.82 -14.43 11.90
C TYR A 192 5.75 -14.62 13.09
N GLY A 193 6.69 -13.71 13.30
CA GLY A 193 7.68 -13.79 14.37
C GLY A 193 8.83 -12.82 14.14
N VAL A 194 9.69 -12.73 15.15
CA VAL A 194 10.86 -11.84 15.17
C VAL A 194 12.08 -12.71 15.44
N ILE A 195 13.14 -12.51 14.66
CA ILE A 195 14.41 -13.20 14.83
C ILE A 195 15.39 -12.22 15.47
N GLU A 196 15.73 -12.45 16.73
CA GLU A 196 16.73 -11.68 17.47
C GLU A 196 18.07 -12.44 17.46
N GLY A 197 19.20 -11.72 17.39
CA GLY A 197 20.56 -12.25 17.36
C GLY A 197 21.51 -11.50 18.27
#